data_AF-A0A2M9EK77-F1
#
_entry.id   AF-A0A2M9EK77-F1
#
_cell.length_a   1.000
_cell.length_b   1.000
_cell.length_c   1.000
_cell.angle_alpha   90.00
_cell.angle_beta   90.00
_cell.angle_gamma   90.00
#
_symmetry.space_group_name_H-M   'P 1'
#
loop_
_entity.id
_entity.type
_entity.pdbx_description
1 polymer ?
#
loop_
_entity_poly.entity_id
_entity_poly.type
_entity_poly.pdbx_seq_one_letter_code
_entity_poly.pdbx_strand_id
1 'polypeptide(L)' 'MTHATHEPNPALIASYALSRHVPAMARGFSICTHYGELAITDEEAKRHPAIIRTVKRIMEARLKACERVGGAA' A
#
# COMPACT_ATOMS: atom_id res chain seq x y z
N MET A 1 10.03 27.44 23.48
CA MET A 1 9.59 26.03 23.31
C MET A 1 9.28 25.84 21.84
N THR A 2 10.28 25.39 21.08
CA THR A 2 10.12 25.12 19.64
C THR A 2 9.36 23.82 19.49
N HIS A 3 8.10 23.90 19.07
CA HIS A 3 7.36 22.74 18.58
C HIS A 3 8.07 22.26 17.32
N ALA A 4 8.96 21.27 17.46
CA ALA A 4 9.45 20.52 16.32
C ALA A 4 8.23 19.82 15.72
N THR A 5 7.75 20.32 14.57
CA THR A 5 6.80 19.60 13.72
C THR A 5 7.46 18.29 13.35
N HIS A 6 7.07 17.22 14.03
CA HIS A 6 7.46 15.86 13.68
C HIS A 6 6.74 15.53 12.38
N GLU A 7 7.35 15.86 11.25
CA GLU A 7 6.85 15.40 9.97
C GLU A 7 6.82 13.86 10.01
N PRO A 8 5.64 13.26 9.81
CA PRO A 8 5.50 11.83 9.98
C PRO A 8 6.34 11.14 8.92
N ASN A 9 7.32 10.35 9.38
CA ASN A 9 8.27 9.65 8.53
C ASN A 9 7.50 8.85 7.44
N PRO A 10 7.68 9.19 6.15
CA PRO A 10 6.96 8.54 5.05
C PRO A 10 7.11 7.02 5.04
N ALA A 11 8.27 6.49 5.46
CA ALA A 11 8.52 5.06 5.56
C ALA A 11 7.68 4.39 6.67
N LEU A 12 7.42 5.10 7.77
CA LEU A 12 6.55 4.66 8.86
C LEU A 12 5.08 4.66 8.44
N ILE A 13 4.63 5.70 7.72
CA ILE A 13 3.29 5.75 7.12
C ILE A 13 3.12 4.60 6.10
N ALA A 14 4.13 4.36 5.27
CA ALA A 14 4.17 3.30 4.27
C ALA A 14 4.04 1.90 4.89
N SER A 15 4.86 1.61 5.90
CA SER A 15 4.82 0.35 6.64
C SER A 15 3.47 0.16 7.35
N TYR A 16 2.94 1.23 7.95
CA TYR A 16 1.63 1.23 8.58
C TYR A 16 0.50 0.98 7.57
N ALA A 17 0.53 1.63 6.41
CA ALA A 17 -0.45 1.41 5.34
C ALA A 17 -0.37 -0.03 4.82
N LEU A 18 0.83 -0.55 4.54
CA LEU A 18 1.02 -1.93 4.08
C LEU A 18 0.53 -2.94 5.12
N SER A 19 0.87 -2.77 6.40
CA SER A 19 0.43 -3.68 7.48
C SER A 19 -1.09 -3.69 7.68
N ARG A 20 -1.79 -2.59 7.36
CA ARG A 20 -3.25 -2.53 7.44
C ARG A 20 -3.94 -3.07 6.18
N HIS A 21 -3.41 -2.76 5.00
CA HIS A 21 -4.05 -3.11 3.74
C HIS A 21 -3.75 -4.54 3.29
N VAL A 22 -2.58 -5.10 3.61
CA VAL A 22 -2.24 -6.49 3.23
C VAL A 22 -3.17 -7.53 3.87
N PRO A 23 -3.50 -7.48 5.17
CA PRO A 23 -4.50 -8.36 5.75
C PRO A 23 -5.91 -8.14 5.18
N ALA A 24 -6.25 -6.91 4.80
CA ALA A 24 -7.54 -6.62 4.16
C ALA A 24 -7.64 -7.27 2.77
N MET A 25 -6.56 -7.24 1.97
CA MET A 25 -6.52 -7.90 0.66
C MET A 25 -6.74 -9.41 0.72
N ALA A 26 -6.38 -10.06 1.84
CA ALA A 26 -6.66 -11.48 2.04
C ALA A 26 -8.16 -11.78 2.23
N ARG A 27 -8.98 -10.77 2.54
CA ARG A 27 -10.45 -10.85 2.64
C ARG A 27 -11.16 -10.34 1.39
N GLY A 28 -10.43 -10.18 0.29
CA GLY A 28 -10.91 -9.55 -0.93
C GLY A 28 -10.68 -8.04 -0.95
N PHE A 29 -10.58 -7.48 -2.14
CA PHE A 29 -10.32 -6.05 -2.38
C PHE A 29 -10.74 -5.66 -3.79
N SER A 30 -11.01 -4.37 -4.01
CA SER A 30 -11.29 -3.83 -5.35
C SER A 30 -10.09 -3.07 -5.90
N ILE A 31 -9.84 -3.22 -7.20
CA ILE A 31 -8.89 -2.41 -7.96
C ILE A 31 -9.71 -1.43 -8.80
N CYS A 32 -9.64 -0.14 -8.48
CA CYS A 32 -10.24 0.89 -9.32
C CYS A 32 -9.39 1.05 -10.59
N THR A 33 -10.01 0.88 -11.75
CA THR A 33 -9.40 1.07 -13.07
C THR A 33 -10.16 2.13 -13.85
N HIS A 34 -9.60 2.62 -14.96
CA HIS A 34 -10.31 3.53 -15.86
C HIS A 34 -11.58 2.92 -16.49
N TYR A 35 -11.71 1.59 -16.46
CA TYR A 35 -12.86 0.86 -16.98
C TYR A 35 -13.91 0.54 -15.91
N GLY A 36 -13.67 0.95 -14.66
CA GLY A 36 -14.51 0.64 -13.50
C GLY A 36 -13.75 -0.11 -12.41
N GLU A 37 -14.49 -0.63 -11.43
CA GLU A 37 -13.92 -1.39 -10.33
C GLU A 37 -13.84 -2.88 -10.65
N LEU A 38 -12.63 -3.45 -10.50
CA LEU A 38 -12.41 -4.88 -10.55
C LEU A 38 -12.39 -5.43 -9.13
N ALA A 39 -13.45 -6.14 -8.75
CA ALA A 39 -13.52 -6.82 -7.45
C ALA A 39 -12.71 -8.12 -7.49
N ILE A 40 -11.80 -8.29 -6.54
CA ILE A 40 -11.14 -9.55 -6.21
C ILE A 40 -11.80 -10.08 -4.95
N THR A 41 -12.49 -11.21 -5.05
CA THR A 41 -13.12 -11.86 -3.90
C THR A 41 -12.08 -12.45 -2.95
N ASP A 42 -12.47 -12.80 -1.73
CA ASP A 42 -11.60 -13.47 -0.78
C ASP A 42 -11.21 -14.88 -1.25
N GLU A 43 -12.14 -15.62 -1.88
CA GLU A 43 -11.84 -16.89 -2.54
C GLU A 43 -10.76 -16.76 -3.62
N GLU A 44 -10.85 -15.75 -4.49
CA GLU A 44 -9.85 -15.50 -5.51
C GLU A 44 -8.51 -15.07 -4.91
N ALA A 45 -8.53 -14.23 -3.89
CA ALA A 45 -7.34 -13.80 -3.16
C ALA A 45 -6.62 -14.99 -2.50
N LYS A 46 -7.37 -15.95 -1.94
CA LYS A 46 -6.84 -17.19 -1.37
C LYS A 46 -6.31 -18.16 -2.44
N ARG A 47 -7.05 -18.34 -3.54
CA ARG A 47 -6.65 -19.23 -4.65
C ARG A 47 -5.45 -18.71 -5.44
N HIS A 48 -5.30 -17.39 -5.51
CA HIS A 48 -4.27 -16.72 -6.31
C HIS A 48 -3.39 -15.79 -5.46
N PRO A 49 -2.56 -16.33 -4.55
CA PRO A 49 -1.71 -15.51 -3.66
C PRO A 49 -0.67 -14.67 -4.42
N ALA A 50 -0.42 -14.97 -5.70
CA ALA A 50 0.43 -14.17 -6.57
C ALA A 50 -0.14 -12.76 -6.82
N ILE A 51 -1.46 -12.57 -6.79
CA ILE A 51 -2.10 -11.26 -6.96
C ILE A 51 -1.72 -10.36 -5.78
N ILE A 52 -1.92 -10.84 -4.55
CA ILE A 52 -1.59 -10.09 -3.33
C ILE A 52 -0.10 -9.73 -3.30
N ARG A 53 0.78 -10.67 -3.65
CA ARG A 53 2.24 -10.42 -3.72
C ARG A 53 2.58 -9.33 -4.73
N THR A 54 1.95 -9.34 -5.89
CA THR A 54 2.18 -8.35 -6.95
C THR A 54 1.71 -6.97 -6.51
N VAL A 55 0.49 -6.86 -5.96
CA VAL A 55 -0.04 -5.59 -5.45
C VAL A 55 0.85 -5.05 -4.34
N LYS A 56 1.25 -5.89 -3.38
CA LYS A 56 2.18 -5.52 -2.30
C LYS A 56 3.50 -4.97 -2.86
N ARG A 57 4.11 -5.66 -3.84
CA ARG A 57 5.37 -5.22 -4.46
C ARG A 57 5.22 -3.87 -5.17
N ILE A 58 4.10 -3.65 -5.87
CA ILE A 58 3.82 -2.37 -6.53
C ILE A 58 3.69 -1.26 -5.49
N MET A 59 2.94 -1.50 -4.41
CA MET A 59 2.79 -0.54 -3.31
C MET A 59 4.16 -0.22 -2.69
N GLU A 60 4.94 -1.22 -2.32
CA GLU A 60 6.30 -1.04 -1.78
C GLU A 60 7.20 -0.23 -2.72
N ALA A 61 7.17 -0.51 -4.03
CA ALA A 61 7.97 0.22 -5.01
C ALA A 61 7.55 1.70 -5.15
N ARG A 62 6.24 1.97 -5.14
CA ARG A 62 5.69 3.33 -5.17
C ARG A 62 6.07 4.10 -3.89
N LEU A 63 5.99 3.44 -2.74
CA LEU A 63 6.36 4.02 -1.45
C LEU A 63 7.86 4.34 -1.39
N LYS A 64 8.73 3.43 -1.83
CA LYS A 64 10.18 3.70 -1.99
C LYS A 64 10.51 4.83 -2.97
N ALA A 65 9.65 5.09 -3.95
CA ALA A 65 9.80 6.23 -4.84
C ALA A 65 9.41 7.53 -4.12
N CYS A 66 8.32 7.54 -3.35
CA CYS A 66 7.92 8.67 -2.53
C CYS A 66 8.96 9.02 -1.45
N GLU A 67 9.57 8.03 -0.80
CA GLU A 67 10.67 8.23 0.17
C GLU A 67 11.88 8.95 -0.46
N ARG A 68 12.22 8.61 -1.71
CA ARG A 68 13.32 9.26 -2.44
C ARG A 68 13.02 10.70 -2.85
N VAL A 69 11.75 11.05 -3.03
CA VAL A 69 11.32 12.41 -3.38
C VAL A 69 11.13 13.28 -2.13
N GLY A 70 10.79 12.68 -0.98
CA GLY A 70 10.69 13.38 0.31
C GLY A 70 12.00 13.50 1.10
N GLY A 71 13.12 12.96 0.59
CA GLY A 71 14.44 13.01 1.23
C GLY A 71 15.33 14.20 0.81
N ALA A 72 14.76 15.22 0.17
CA ALA A 72 15.47 16.43 -0.25
C ALA A 72 14.69 17.67 0.20
N ALA A 73 14.66 17.91 1.50
CA ALA A 73 14.39 19.21 2.12
C ALA A 73 14.98 19.22 3.54
#